data_AF-A0A4Z1F6U7-F1
#
_entry.id   AF-A0A4Z1F6U7-F1
#
_cell.length_a   1.000
_cell.length_b   1.000
_cell.length_c   1.000
_cell.angle_alpha   90.00
_cell.angle_beta   90.00
_cell.angle_gamma   90.00
#
_symmetry.space_group_name_H-M   'P 1'
#
loop_
_entity.id
_entity.type
_entity.pdbx_description
1 polymer ?
#
loop_
_entity_poly.entity_id
_entity_poly.type
_entity_poly.pdbx_seq_one_letter_code
_entity_poly.pdbx_strand_id
1 'polypeptide(L)'
;MRADNDAWKTLAPEIIRFATFTILELTHTCCVYHPYPEGSPPHHFTPFDVGGHHDIQEEESAQIEELELLVKDSKSKYIELAQPILKLFGGYWRSRMLDSDIINTKPYTQDELEKIRELGVGI
;
A
#
# COMPACT_ATOMS: atom_id res chain seq x y z
N MET A 1 -6.09 -0.26 37.92
CA MET A 1 -6.69 0.15 36.64
C MET A 1 -5.65 -0.12 35.56
N ARG A 2 -5.82 -1.21 34.80
CA ARG A 2 -4.91 -1.60 33.70
C ARG A 2 -5.79 -1.79 32.47
N ALA A 3 -6.01 -0.72 31.73
CA ALA A 3 -6.59 -0.80 30.40
C ALA A 3 -5.46 -1.15 29.43
N ASP A 4 -4.88 -2.34 29.58
CA ASP A 4 -3.74 -2.79 28.79
C ASP A 4 -4.19 -3.96 27.91
N ASN A 5 -3.92 -3.81 26.61
CA ASN A 5 -3.47 -4.87 25.70
C ASN A 5 -4.44 -5.47 24.64
N ASP A 6 -5.61 -4.88 24.35
CA ASP A 6 -6.45 -5.35 23.23
C ASP A 6 -6.48 -4.42 22.01
N ALA A 7 -6.48 -3.10 22.22
CA ALA A 7 -6.47 -2.15 21.10
C ALA A 7 -5.23 -2.31 20.19
N TRP A 8 -4.09 -2.74 20.75
CA TRP A 8 -2.89 -2.96 19.96
C TRP A 8 -2.94 -4.23 19.11
N LYS A 9 -3.71 -5.24 19.53
CA LYS A 9 -3.94 -6.46 18.74
C LYS A 9 -4.80 -6.18 17.50
N THR A 10 -5.67 -5.17 17.57
CA THR A 10 -6.46 -4.73 16.42
C THR A 10 -5.72 -3.69 15.58
N LEU A 11 -4.99 -2.75 16.19
CA LEU A 11 -4.31 -1.69 15.46
C LEU A 11 -3.04 -2.15 14.74
N ALA A 12 -2.22 -3.04 15.32
CA ALA A 12 -0.97 -3.45 14.69
C ALA A 12 -1.17 -4.11 13.31
N PRO A 13 -2.13 -5.04 13.13
CA PRO A 13 -2.49 -5.58 11.81
C PRO A 13 -2.87 -4.53 10.77
N GLU A 14 -3.62 -3.51 11.16
CA GLU A 14 -4.08 -2.44 10.27
C GLU A 14 -2.94 -1.49 9.90
N ILE A 15 -2.06 -1.16 10.86
CA ILE A 15 -0.88 -0.33 10.62
C ILE A 15 0.09 -1.05 9.66
N ILE A 16 0.30 -2.36 9.82
CA ILE A 16 1.10 -3.17 8.90
C ILE A 16 0.49 -3.12 7.49
N ARG A 17 -0.83 -3.33 7.36
CA ARG A 17 -1.53 -3.29 6.06
C ARG A 17 -1.39 -1.92 5.40
N PHE A 18 -1.66 -0.86 6.13
CA PHE A 18 -1.56 0.50 5.62
C PHE A 18 -0.14 0.85 5.15
N ALA A 19 0.87 0.51 5.95
CA ALA A 19 2.27 0.77 5.58
C ALA A 19 2.70 -0.02 4.34
N THR A 20 2.37 -1.31 4.26
CA THR A 20 2.69 -2.14 3.08
C THR A 20 1.96 -1.64 1.84
N PHE A 21 0.66 -1.32 1.95
CA PHE A 21 -0.13 -0.73 0.87
C PHE A 21 0.50 0.55 0.33
N THR A 22 0.96 1.43 1.23
CA THR A 22 1.60 2.70 0.87
C THR A 22 2.90 2.49 0.09
N ILE A 23 3.72 1.50 0.48
CA ILE A 23 4.98 1.20 -0.21
C ILE A 23 4.77 0.61 -1.60
N LEU A 24 3.74 -0.22 -1.75
CA LEU A 24 3.39 -0.79 -3.07
C LEU A 24 2.75 0.24 -4.00
N GLU A 25 2.53 1.47 -3.52
CA GLU A 25 1.92 2.57 -4.28
C GLU A 25 0.57 2.20 -4.92
N LEU A 26 -0.15 1.27 -4.28
CA LEU A 26 -1.46 0.83 -4.72
C LEU A 26 -2.47 1.98 -4.64
N THR A 27 -3.35 2.08 -5.63
CA THR A 27 -4.40 3.10 -5.59
C THR A 27 -5.55 2.65 -4.67
N HIS A 28 -6.10 3.59 -3.89
CA HIS A 28 -7.25 3.30 -3.04
C HIS A 28 -8.48 3.05 -3.92
N THR A 29 -8.75 1.78 -4.22
CA THR A 29 -9.93 1.34 -4.98
C THR A 29 -11.27 1.67 -4.30
N CYS A 30 -11.26 2.16 -3.04
CA CYS A 30 -12.48 2.39 -2.27
C CYS A 30 -13.10 3.80 -2.37
N CYS A 31 -12.33 4.84 -2.72
CA CYS A 31 -12.83 6.23 -2.67
C CYS A 31 -12.18 7.12 -3.74
N VAL A 32 -12.98 7.95 -4.43
CA VAL A 32 -12.46 9.08 -5.23
C VAL A 32 -12.32 10.31 -4.35
N TYR A 33 -11.16 10.97 -4.40
CA TYR A 33 -11.01 12.31 -3.83
C TYR A 33 -11.56 13.35 -4.81
N HIS A 34 -12.60 14.08 -4.40
CA HIS A 34 -13.12 15.20 -5.17
C HIS A 34 -12.66 16.53 -4.55
N PRO A 35 -11.74 17.27 -5.21
CA PRO A 35 -11.49 18.65 -4.84
C PRO A 35 -12.72 19.49 -5.19
N TYR A 36 -13.27 20.21 -4.21
CA TYR A 36 -14.37 21.14 -4.47
C TYR A 36 -13.87 22.45 -5.11
N PRO A 37 -14.69 23.13 -5.92
CA PRO A 37 -14.51 24.55 -6.20
C PRO A 37 -14.65 25.39 -4.91
N GLU A 38 -13.93 26.52 -4.86
CA GLU A 38 -13.82 27.39 -3.68
C GLU A 38 -15.18 27.74 -3.06
N GLY A 39 -15.31 27.56 -1.73
CA GLY A 39 -16.49 27.96 -0.95
C GLY A 39 -17.39 26.84 -0.38
N SER A 40 -16.99 25.57 -0.54
CA SER A 40 -17.78 24.39 -0.10
C SER A 40 -17.32 23.83 1.27
N PRO A 41 -18.19 23.13 2.05
CA PRO A 41 -17.81 22.48 3.32
C PRO A 41 -16.73 21.39 3.15
N PRO A 42 -16.01 20.99 4.22
CA PRO A 42 -14.79 20.19 4.10
C PRO A 42 -15.04 18.77 3.55
N HIS A 43 -14.20 18.40 2.58
CA HIS A 43 -13.95 17.11 1.93
C HIS A 43 -14.99 15.99 2.13
N HIS A 44 -15.66 15.59 1.03
CA HIS A 44 -16.50 14.40 0.99
C HIS A 44 -15.76 13.27 0.23
N PHE A 45 -15.59 12.12 0.89
CA PHE A 45 -15.18 10.89 0.21
C PHE A 45 -16.44 10.20 -0.32
N THR A 46 -16.61 10.16 -1.64
CA THR A 46 -17.65 9.32 -2.24
C THR A 46 -17.10 7.92 -2.49
N PRO A 47 -17.90 6.86 -2.24
CA PRO A 47 -17.59 5.53 -2.76
C PRO A 47 -17.31 5.61 -4.26
N PHE A 48 -16.23 4.98 -4.70
CA PHE A 48 -15.80 4.97 -6.10
C PHE A 48 -16.88 4.34 -7.00
N ASP A 49 -17.11 4.88 -8.20
CA ASP A 49 -18.12 4.35 -9.14
C ASP A 49 -17.70 2.94 -9.61
N VAL A 50 -18.59 1.97 -9.41
CA VAL A 50 -18.36 0.53 -9.56
C VAL A 50 -18.05 0.14 -11.02
N GLY A 51 -18.35 1.01 -11.99
CA GLY A 51 -18.08 0.78 -13.42
C GLY A 51 -16.60 0.74 -13.82
N GLY A 52 -15.72 1.47 -13.11
CA GLY A 52 -14.27 1.47 -13.36
C GLY A 52 -13.48 0.47 -12.50
N HIS A 53 -14.19 -0.32 -11.70
CA HIS A 53 -13.61 -1.25 -10.72
C HIS A 53 -12.94 -2.46 -11.37
N HIS A 54 -13.43 -2.94 -12.52
CA HIS A 54 -12.85 -4.13 -13.15
C HIS A 54 -11.47 -3.85 -13.75
N ASP A 55 -11.32 -2.73 -14.45
CA ASP A 55 -10.10 -2.41 -15.17
C ASP A 55 -8.93 -2.15 -14.20
N ILE A 56 -9.17 -1.39 -13.12
CA ILE A 56 -8.15 -1.11 -12.08
C ILE A 56 -7.85 -2.36 -11.24
N GLN A 57 -8.87 -3.16 -10.87
CA GLN A 57 -8.60 -4.40 -10.13
C GLN A 57 -7.87 -5.44 -10.96
N GLU A 58 -8.12 -5.51 -12.26
CA GLU A 58 -7.40 -6.41 -13.15
C GLU A 58 -5.94 -5.96 -13.29
N GLU A 59 -5.70 -4.66 -13.49
CA GLU A 59 -4.36 -4.06 -13.57
C GLU A 59 -3.56 -4.24 -12.27
N GLU A 60 -4.17 -4.02 -11.10
CA GLU A 60 -3.50 -4.11 -9.80
C GLU A 60 -3.61 -5.49 -9.14
N SER A 61 -4.27 -6.47 -9.77
CA SER A 61 -4.55 -7.79 -9.18
C SER A 61 -3.31 -8.48 -8.61
N ALA A 62 -2.21 -8.50 -9.37
CA ALA A 62 -0.95 -9.10 -8.95
C ALA A 62 -0.33 -8.37 -7.74
N GLN A 63 -0.43 -7.04 -7.70
CA GLN A 63 0.09 -6.22 -6.59
C GLN A 63 -0.79 -6.34 -5.34
N ILE A 64 -2.10 -6.57 -5.51
CA ILE A 64 -3.02 -6.88 -4.42
C ILE A 64 -2.71 -8.27 -3.83
N GLU A 65 -2.43 -9.27 -4.66
CA GLU A 65 -1.98 -10.58 -4.17
C GLU A 65 -0.65 -10.47 -3.41
N GLU A 66 0.30 -9.69 -3.94
CA GLU A 66 1.57 -9.39 -3.28
C GLU A 66 1.36 -8.68 -1.94
N LEU A 67 0.48 -7.68 -1.87
CA LEU A 67 0.08 -7.02 -0.62
C LEU A 67 -0.40 -8.03 0.42
N GLU A 68 -1.31 -8.94 0.06
CA GLU A 68 -1.86 -9.91 1.02
C GLU A 68 -0.78 -10.87 1.53
N LEU A 69 0.14 -11.31 0.67
CA LEU A 69 1.27 -12.15 1.06
C LEU A 69 2.22 -11.43 2.01
N LEU A 70 2.60 -10.19 1.69
CA LEU A 70 3.51 -9.39 2.51
C LEU A 70 2.90 -9.01 3.85
N VAL A 71 1.60 -8.70 3.88
CA VAL A 71 0.87 -8.42 5.11
C VAL A 71 0.76 -9.67 5.97
N LYS A 72 0.47 -10.84 5.38
CA LYS A 72 0.40 -12.12 6.10
C LYS A 72 1.75 -12.49 6.71
N ASP A 73 2.83 -12.39 5.94
CA ASP A 73 4.19 -12.64 6.39
C ASP A 73 4.60 -11.69 7.53
N SER A 74 4.39 -10.39 7.34
CA SER A 74 4.71 -9.36 8.33
C SER A 74 3.91 -9.52 9.63
N LYS A 75 2.61 -9.86 9.55
CA LYS A 75 1.77 -10.19 10.72
C LYS A 75 2.29 -11.42 11.45
N SER A 76 2.69 -12.46 10.70
CA SER A 76 3.23 -13.69 11.29
C SER A 76 4.54 -13.41 12.03
N LYS A 77 5.43 -12.62 11.42
CA LYS A 77 6.69 -12.20 12.06
C LYS A 77 6.50 -11.26 13.23
N TYR A 78 5.50 -10.40 13.19
CA TYR A 78 5.14 -9.55 14.32
C TYR A 78 4.77 -10.38 15.56
N ILE A 79 3.96 -11.43 15.37
CA ILE A 79 3.57 -12.35 16.45
C ILE A 79 4.79 -13.16 16.93
N GLU A 80 5.58 -13.70 16.00
CA GLU A 80 6.76 -14.52 16.32
C GLU A 80 7.82 -13.74 17.12
N LEU A 81 8.12 -12.52 16.69
CA LEU A 81 9.15 -11.71 17.33
C LEU A 81 8.67 -11.08 18.63
N ALA A 82 7.35 -10.91 18.81
CA ALA A 82 6.73 -10.27 19.97
C ALA A 82 7.38 -8.91 20.34
N GLN A 83 7.82 -8.17 19.33
CA GLN A 83 8.50 -6.88 19.49
C GLN A 83 7.55 -5.70 19.27
N PRO A 84 7.88 -4.49 19.76
CA PRO A 84 7.15 -3.28 19.42
C PRO A 84 7.09 -3.07 17.90
N ILE A 85 5.96 -2.61 17.37
CA ILE A 85 5.74 -2.46 15.92
C ILE A 85 6.82 -1.61 15.24
N LEU A 86 7.33 -0.57 15.91
CA LEU A 86 8.39 0.27 15.38
C LEU A 86 9.71 -0.48 15.20
N LYS A 87 9.99 -1.48 16.05
CA LYS A 87 11.17 -2.35 15.87
C LYS A 87 10.99 -3.32 14.72
N LEU A 88 9.76 -3.83 14.51
CA LEU A 88 9.44 -4.62 13.32
C LEU A 88 9.68 -3.79 12.04
N PHE A 89 9.15 -2.57 12.00
CA PHE A 89 9.32 -1.66 10.87
C PHE A 89 10.77 -1.27 10.63
N GLY A 90 11.54 -0.95 11.67
CA GLY A 90 12.96 -0.62 11.52
C GLY A 90 13.86 -1.80 11.13
N GLY A 91 13.37 -3.03 11.24
CA GLY A 91 14.12 -4.25 10.97
C GLY A 91 13.50 -5.07 9.83
N TYR A 92 12.82 -6.16 10.21
CA TYR A 92 12.35 -7.19 9.28
C TYR A 92 11.49 -6.60 8.15
N TRP A 93 10.46 -5.82 8.49
CA TRP A 93 9.53 -5.31 7.48
C TRP A 93 10.25 -4.41 6.48
N ARG A 94 11.07 -3.46 6.93
CA ARG A 94 11.83 -2.59 6.01
C ARG A 94 12.77 -3.39 5.13
N SER A 95 13.44 -4.41 5.67
CA SER A 95 14.31 -5.27 4.87
C SER A 95 13.55 -6.04 3.80
N ARG A 96 12.31 -6.47 4.07
CA ARG A 96 11.45 -7.12 3.07
C ARG A 96 10.94 -6.11 2.05
N MET A 97 10.49 -4.94 2.48
CA MET A 97 9.97 -3.91 1.55
C MET A 97 11.05 -3.32 0.63
N LEU A 98 12.32 -3.37 1.03
CA LEU A 98 13.46 -2.94 0.22
C LEU A 98 14.00 -4.03 -0.71
N ASP A 99 13.42 -5.23 -0.69
CA ASP A 99 13.79 -6.29 -1.62
C ASP A 99 13.50 -5.82 -3.05
N SER A 100 14.46 -6.03 -3.97
CA SER A 100 14.39 -5.50 -5.33
C SER A 100 13.18 -6.05 -6.09
N ASP A 101 12.74 -7.25 -5.72
CA ASP A 101 11.59 -7.90 -6.32
C ASP A 101 10.29 -7.19 -5.95
N ILE A 102 10.22 -6.45 -4.83
CA ILE A 102 9.03 -5.73 -4.36
C ILE A 102 9.02 -4.28 -4.86
N ILE A 103 10.18 -3.64 -5.01
CA ILE A 103 10.27 -2.26 -5.51
C ILE A 103 10.12 -2.18 -7.03
N ASN A 104 10.51 -3.23 -7.77
CA ASN A 104 10.49 -3.23 -9.23
C ASN A 104 9.26 -3.94 -9.84
N THR A 105 8.22 -4.24 -9.06
CA THR A 105 7.01 -4.93 -9.57
C THR A 105 6.06 -4.06 -10.38
N LYS A 106 6.34 -2.76 -10.56
CA LYS A 106 5.61 -1.96 -11.54
C LYS A 106 6.31 -2.09 -12.90
N PRO A 107 5.81 -2.91 -13.85
CA PRO A 107 6.28 -2.81 -15.22
C PRO A 107 6.04 -1.38 -15.68
N TYR A 108 7.08 -0.72 -16.18
CA TYR A 108 6.94 0.63 -16.73
C TYR A 108 5.79 0.64 -17.72
N THR A 109 4.87 1.58 -17.54
CA THR A 109 3.82 1.83 -18.52
C THR A 109 4.47 2.24 -19.85
N GLN A 110 3.76 2.01 -20.97
CA GLN A 110 4.26 2.41 -22.28
C GLN A 110 4.63 3.90 -22.33
N ASP A 111 3.86 4.75 -21.63
CA ASP A 111 4.13 6.19 -21.47
C ASP A 111 5.42 6.48 -20.69
N GLU A 112 5.71 5.69 -19.65
CA GLU A 112 6.96 5.81 -18.88
C GLU A 112 8.15 5.31 -19.69
N LEU A 113 8.00 4.23 -20.46
CA LEU A 113 9.02 3.73 -21.39
C LEU A 113 9.32 4.73 -22.50
N GLU A 114 8.29 5.39 -23.05
CA GLU A 114 8.47 6.45 -24.05
C GLU A 114 9.19 7.66 -23.46
N LYS A 115 8.86 8.08 -22.23
CA LYS A 115 9.61 9.15 -21.54
C LYS A 115 11.06 8.76 -21.24
N ILE A 116 11.33 7.53 -20.81
CA ILE A 116 12.70 7.03 -20.58
C ILE A 116 13.50 7.06 -21.89
N ARG A 117 12.86 6.67 -23.00
CA ARG A 117 13.45 6.68 -24.34
C ARG A 117 13.69 8.10 -24.86
N GLU A 118 12.80 9.05 -24.57
CA GLU A 118 12.97 10.49 -24.88
C GLU A 118 14.10 11.13 -24.07
N LEU A 119 14.34 10.67 -22.84
CA LEU A 119 15.42 11.13 -21.97
C LEU A 119 16.81 10.58 -22.38
N GLY A 120 16.89 9.76 -23.43
CA GLY A 120 18.15 9.30 -24.02
C GLY A 120 18.97 8.34 -23.16
N VAL A 121 18.36 7.77 -22.11
CA VAL A 121 18.98 6.70 -21.31
C VAL A 121 18.82 5.41 -22.13
N GLY A 122 19.84 5.10 -22.93
CA GLY A 122 19.93 3.82 -23.62
C GLY A 122 20.07 2.69 -22.60
N ILE A 123 19.19 1.69 -22.71
CA ILE A 123 19.37 0.36 -22.10
C ILE A 123 20.41 -0.40 -22.93
#